data_AF-A0A847DIB4-F1
#
_entry.id   AF-A0A847DIB4-F1
#
_cell.length_a   1.000
_cell.length_b   1.000
_cell.length_c   1.000
_cell.angle_alpha   90.00
_cell.angle_beta   90.00
_cell.angle_gamma   90.00
#
_symmetry.space_group_name_H-M   'P 1'
#
loop_
_entity.id
_entity.type
_entity.pdbx_description
1 polymer ?
#
loop_
_entity_poly.entity_id
_entity_poly.type
_entity_poly.pdbx_seq_one_letter_code
_entity_poly.pdbx_strand_id
1 'polypeptide(L)'
;MNASTNFKPKIIGFLCNWCCYGGADLCGVSRFQYPPYIRVIRVMCAGRVDPAFVLRAFERGMDGVFIGGCHFNDCHYNTEGNYDAFSMVQIMKRLLGHIGINPERLRLEWVSAGEGTRFAEIMNEYGNKILAMGPLGIEGDKGMDELRSRIATVTGLIPYIKEVERKHMRIKEKSEKAYREFFESERFEKTYKDYIEPKLDHT
;
A
#
# COMPACT_ATOMS: atom_id res chain seq x y z
N MET A 1 -1.73 -29.44 20.02
CA MET A 1 -0.73 -28.38 20.23
C MET A 1 0.25 -28.46 19.08
N ASN A 2 -0.02 -27.72 17.98
CA ASN A 2 0.91 -27.63 16.86
C ASN A 2 1.79 -26.40 17.09
N ALA A 3 3.10 -26.58 16.97
CA ALA A 3 4.08 -25.52 17.08
C ALA A 3 3.88 -24.49 15.96
N SER A 4 3.02 -23.50 16.17
CA SER A 4 3.20 -22.20 15.52
C SER A 4 4.38 -21.55 16.20
N THR A 5 5.55 -21.66 15.56
CA THR A 5 6.66 -20.75 15.79
C THR A 5 6.13 -19.33 15.98
N ASN A 6 6.65 -18.61 16.97
CA ASN A 6 6.19 -17.30 17.44
C ASN A 6 6.33 -16.24 16.31
N PHE A 7 5.48 -16.32 15.29
CA PHE A 7 5.51 -15.48 14.11
C PHE A 7 5.22 -14.05 14.52
N LYS A 8 6.15 -13.16 14.19
CA LYS A 8 6.03 -11.74 14.41
C LYS A 8 6.04 -11.07 13.04
N PRO A 9 4.91 -10.50 12.61
CA PRO A 9 4.82 -9.76 11.36
C PRO A 9 5.92 -8.72 11.20
N LYS A 10 6.50 -8.66 10.01
CA LYS A 10 7.40 -7.58 9.57
C LYS A 10 6.62 -6.62 8.69
N ILE A 11 6.27 -5.46 9.24
CA ILE A 11 5.54 -4.43 8.51
C ILE A 11 6.47 -3.24 8.28
N ILE A 12 6.58 -2.80 7.03
CA ILE A 12 7.24 -1.52 6.71
C ILE A 12 6.17 -0.44 6.48
N GLY A 13 6.34 0.72 7.08
CA GLY A 13 5.41 1.85 6.96
C GLY A 13 6.05 3.05 6.29
N PHE A 14 5.37 3.66 5.31
CA PHE A 14 5.76 4.94 4.73
C PHE A 14 4.80 6.02 5.20
N LEU A 15 5.24 6.92 6.08
CA LEU A 15 4.37 7.94 6.66
C LEU A 15 4.72 9.33 6.13
N CYS A 16 3.71 10.07 5.70
CA CYS A 16 3.89 11.47 5.34
C CYS A 16 4.28 12.31 6.56
N ASN A 17 5.24 13.22 6.38
CA ASN A 17 5.81 14.03 7.44
C ASN A 17 4.76 14.90 8.15
N TRP A 18 3.81 15.43 7.40
CA TRP A 18 2.93 16.50 7.88
C TRP A 18 1.74 16.03 8.69
N CYS A 19 1.19 14.86 8.39
CA CYS A 19 -0.03 14.36 9.02
C CYS A 19 0.21 13.03 9.72
N CYS A 20 0.36 11.93 8.98
CA CYS A 20 0.38 10.60 9.57
C CYS A 20 1.60 10.37 10.47
N TYR A 21 2.77 10.92 10.14
CA TYR A 21 3.94 10.88 11.04
C TYR A 21 3.66 11.65 12.35
N GLY A 22 3.03 12.83 12.26
CA GLY A 22 2.57 13.57 13.44
C GLY A 22 1.52 12.82 14.27
N GLY A 23 0.60 12.10 13.61
CA GLY A 23 -0.35 11.22 14.28
C GLY A 23 0.33 10.06 15.01
N ALA A 24 1.39 9.48 14.43
CA ALA A 24 2.22 8.48 15.08
C ALA A 24 3.01 9.05 16.28
N ASP A 25 3.54 10.27 16.16
CA ASP A 25 4.20 10.97 17.28
C ASP A 25 3.20 11.25 18.41
N LEU A 26 2.01 11.75 18.09
CA LEU A 26 0.95 12.00 19.07
C LEU A 26 0.50 10.71 19.76
N CYS A 27 0.41 9.60 19.01
CA CYS A 27 0.17 8.27 19.56
C CYS A 27 1.20 7.89 20.64
N GLY A 28 2.49 8.12 20.34
CA GLY A 28 3.59 7.91 21.30
C GLY A 28 3.53 8.83 22.52
N VAL A 29 3.32 10.14 22.33
CA VAL A 29 3.18 11.13 23.41
C VAL A 29 2.01 10.78 24.34
N SER A 30 0.91 10.32 23.74
CA SER A 30 -0.32 9.94 24.46
C SER A 30 -0.26 8.52 25.03
N ARG A 31 0.85 7.79 24.81
CA ARG A 31 1.09 6.42 25.29
C ARG A 31 0.06 5.40 24.80
N PHE A 32 -0.59 5.64 23.65
CA PHE A 32 -1.49 4.66 23.07
C PHE A 32 -0.68 3.46 22.57
N GLN A 33 -1.06 2.27 23.02
CA GLN A 33 -0.34 1.05 22.71
C GLN A 33 -0.85 0.41 21.42
N TYR A 34 0.07 -0.12 20.63
CA TYR A 34 -0.21 -0.94 19.45
C TYR A 34 0.92 -1.97 19.26
N PRO A 35 0.72 -3.02 18.44
CA PRO A 35 1.71 -4.08 18.28
C PRO A 35 3.02 -3.55 17.65
N PRO A 36 4.20 -3.96 18.14
CA PRO A 36 5.49 -3.42 17.72
C PRO A 36 6.00 -4.02 16.39
N TYR A 37 5.11 -4.25 15.43
CA TYR A 37 5.42 -4.90 14.15
C TYR A 37 5.91 -3.93 13.07
N ILE A 38 5.45 -2.67 13.13
CA ILE A 38 5.74 -1.66 12.11
C ILE A 38 7.11 -1.00 12.31
N ARG A 39 7.85 -0.82 11.21
CA ARG A 39 9.03 0.05 11.12
C ARG A 39 8.75 1.18 10.14
N VAL A 40 8.86 2.42 10.62
CA VAL A 40 8.45 3.60 9.86
C VAL A 40 9.62 4.19 9.09
N ILE A 41 9.38 4.50 7.82
CA ILE A 41 10.18 5.36 6.95
C ILE A 41 9.39 6.66 6.76
N ARG A 42 9.99 7.77 7.17
CA ARG A 42 9.40 9.10 6.96
C ARG A 42 9.60 9.55 5.52
N VAL A 43 8.52 9.99 4.88
CA VAL A 43 8.55 10.65 3.56
C VAL A 43 7.84 12.00 3.66
N MET A 44 8.14 12.94 2.76
CA MET A 44 7.51 14.26 2.85
C MET A 44 6.00 14.21 2.53
N CYS A 45 5.60 13.42 1.54
CA CYS A 45 4.21 13.24 1.13
C CYS A 45 3.94 11.75 0.85
N ALA A 46 2.70 11.29 1.03
CA ALA A 46 2.31 9.94 0.62
C ALA A 46 2.51 9.73 -0.89
N GLY A 47 2.32 10.76 -1.72
CA GLY A 47 2.61 10.72 -3.15
C GLY A 47 4.08 10.50 -3.51
N ARG A 48 5.00 10.59 -2.54
CA ARG A 48 6.41 10.23 -2.75
C ARG A 48 6.63 8.72 -2.84
N VAL A 49 5.70 7.93 -2.31
CA VAL A 49 5.81 6.47 -2.27
C VAL A 49 5.66 5.94 -3.68
N ASP A 50 6.74 5.34 -4.18
CA ASP A 50 6.80 4.76 -5.51
C ASP A 50 6.30 3.30 -5.49
N PRO A 51 5.60 2.81 -6.54
CA PRO A 51 5.32 1.38 -6.71
C PRO A 51 6.54 0.48 -6.49
N ALA A 52 7.73 0.93 -6.90
CA ALA A 52 8.97 0.18 -6.73
C ALA A 52 9.34 -0.01 -5.25
N PHE A 53 8.97 0.93 -4.37
CA PHE A 53 9.23 0.80 -2.94
C PHE A 53 8.36 -0.28 -2.32
N VAL A 54 7.09 -0.35 -2.74
CA VAL A 54 6.13 -1.38 -2.29
C VAL A 54 6.59 -2.76 -2.76
N LEU A 55 6.91 -2.90 -4.04
CA LEU A 55 7.40 -4.17 -4.60
C LEU A 55 8.71 -4.62 -3.96
N ARG A 56 9.66 -3.71 -3.76
CA ARG A 56 10.91 -3.99 -3.06
C ARG A 56 10.70 -4.44 -1.62
N ALA A 57 9.71 -3.90 -0.93
CA ALA A 57 9.38 -4.35 0.42
C ALA A 57 8.96 -5.83 0.44
N PHE A 58 8.07 -6.23 -0.47
CA PHE A 58 7.66 -7.64 -0.59
C PHE A 58 8.79 -8.54 -1.10
N GLU A 59 9.62 -8.08 -2.05
CA GLU A 59 10.82 -8.80 -2.51
C GLU A 59 11.76 -9.14 -1.34
N ARG A 60 11.89 -8.21 -0.38
CA ARG A 60 12.70 -8.34 0.83
C ARG A 60 12.00 -9.13 1.95
N GLY A 61 10.81 -9.67 1.71
CA GLY A 61 10.09 -10.52 2.66
C GLY A 61 9.38 -9.74 3.78
N MET A 62 8.90 -8.54 3.50
CA MET A 62 7.94 -7.87 4.39
C MET A 62 6.58 -8.55 4.30
N ASP A 63 5.96 -8.80 5.44
CA ASP A 63 4.64 -9.45 5.52
C ASP A 63 3.52 -8.45 5.22
N GLY A 64 3.77 -7.16 5.44
CA GLY A 64 2.85 -6.07 5.12
C GLY A 64 3.57 -4.76 4.79
N VAL A 65 2.92 -3.94 3.96
CA VAL A 65 3.32 -2.58 3.61
C VAL A 65 2.19 -1.63 4.00
N PHE A 66 2.52 -0.66 4.85
CA PHE A 66 1.61 0.39 5.27
C PHE A 66 2.01 1.72 4.63
N ILE A 67 1.04 2.50 4.18
CA ILE A 67 1.23 3.87 3.71
C ILE A 67 0.27 4.77 4.47
N GLY A 68 0.80 5.83 5.07
CA GLY A 68 0.01 6.80 5.84
C GLY A 68 0.11 8.20 5.23
N GLY A 69 -1.04 8.79 4.93
CA GLY A 69 -1.15 10.13 4.33
C GLY A 69 -2.01 11.10 5.12
N CYS A 70 -2.07 12.34 4.65
CA CYS A 70 -3.08 13.31 5.06
C CYS A 70 -4.45 12.93 4.47
N HIS A 71 -5.54 13.29 5.15
CA HIS A 71 -6.89 13.21 4.58
C HIS A 71 -6.97 13.90 3.23
N PHE A 72 -7.92 13.46 2.40
CA PHE A 72 -8.19 14.12 1.14
C PHE A 72 -8.48 15.61 1.37
N ASN A 73 -7.94 16.45 0.49
CA ASN A 73 -7.97 17.92 0.58
C ASN A 73 -7.12 18.56 1.69
N ASP A 74 -6.51 17.77 2.59
CA ASP A 74 -5.60 18.27 3.65
C ASP A 74 -4.11 18.04 3.32
N CYS A 75 -3.79 17.73 2.06
CA CYS A 75 -2.40 17.49 1.66
C CYS A 75 -1.58 18.77 1.77
N HIS A 76 -0.50 18.74 2.54
CA HIS A 76 0.41 19.89 2.69
C HIS A 76 0.99 20.40 1.37
N TYR A 77 1.17 19.51 0.39
CA TYR A 77 1.64 19.87 -0.95
C TYR A 77 0.44 20.06 -1.88
N ASN A 78 0.28 21.29 -2.38
CA ASN A 78 -0.80 21.72 -3.29
C ASN A 78 -0.69 21.16 -4.74
N THR A 79 -0.22 19.93 -4.88
CA THR A 79 -0.41 19.10 -6.08
C THR A 79 -1.25 17.86 -5.82
N GLU A 80 -1.75 17.69 -4.58
CA GLU A 80 -2.64 16.57 -4.19
C GLU A 80 -1.98 15.19 -4.27
N GLY A 81 -0.74 15.07 -3.79
CA GLY A 81 -0.01 13.80 -3.80
C GLY A 81 -0.67 12.66 -3.03
N ASN A 82 -1.63 12.93 -2.13
CA ASN A 82 -2.45 11.89 -1.52
C ASN A 82 -3.44 11.24 -2.51
N TYR A 83 -3.95 11.99 -3.49
CA TYR A 83 -4.75 11.42 -4.57
C TYR A 83 -3.92 10.52 -5.49
N ASP A 84 -2.70 10.94 -5.83
CA ASP A 84 -1.76 10.09 -6.58
C ASP A 84 -1.41 8.81 -5.81
N ALA A 85 -1.19 8.92 -4.49
CA ALA A 85 -0.95 7.76 -3.64
C ALA A 85 -2.15 6.80 -3.60
N PHE A 86 -3.37 7.33 -3.59
CA PHE A 86 -4.59 6.52 -3.65
C PHE A 86 -4.64 5.74 -4.96
N SER A 87 -4.50 6.42 -6.10
CA SER A 87 -4.49 5.77 -7.42
C SER A 87 -3.45 4.68 -7.54
N MET A 88 -2.22 5.00 -7.11
CA MET A 88 -1.11 4.06 -7.08
C MET A 88 -1.44 2.82 -6.27
N VAL A 89 -2.00 2.97 -5.06
CA VAL A 89 -2.36 1.83 -4.20
C VAL A 89 -3.47 0.98 -4.80
N GLN A 90 -4.48 1.58 -5.44
CA GLN A 90 -5.55 0.81 -6.10
C GLN A 90 -5.02 -0.04 -7.25
N ILE A 91 -4.14 0.53 -8.10
CA ILE A 91 -3.47 -0.20 -9.18
C ILE A 91 -2.58 -1.30 -8.59
N MET A 92 -1.78 -0.97 -7.57
CA MET A 92 -0.90 -1.93 -6.90
C MET A 92 -1.66 -3.10 -6.28
N LYS A 93 -2.83 -2.89 -5.67
CA LYS A 93 -3.65 -3.98 -5.14
C LYS A 93 -4.04 -4.99 -6.21
N ARG A 94 -4.38 -4.53 -7.42
CA ARG A 94 -4.66 -5.43 -8.56
C ARG A 94 -3.42 -6.18 -9.03
N LEU A 95 -2.28 -5.49 -9.13
CA LEU A 95 -1.00 -6.10 -9.50
C LEU A 95 -0.56 -7.18 -8.49
N LEU A 96 -0.66 -6.89 -7.19
CA LEU A 96 -0.32 -7.81 -6.12
C LEU A 96 -1.16 -9.09 -6.21
N GLY A 97 -2.48 -8.95 -6.39
CA GLY A 97 -3.38 -10.09 -6.58
C GLY A 97 -2.99 -10.96 -7.79
N HIS A 98 -2.62 -10.33 -8.90
CA HIS A 98 -2.18 -11.04 -10.11
C HIS A 98 -0.89 -11.84 -9.88
N ILE A 99 0.08 -11.29 -9.14
CA ILE A 99 1.33 -12.03 -8.83
C ILE A 99 1.21 -13.01 -7.65
N GLY A 100 0.03 -13.13 -7.04
CA GLY A 100 -0.23 -14.06 -5.94
C GLY A 100 0.11 -13.52 -4.55
N ILE A 101 0.23 -12.19 -4.38
CA ILE A 101 0.30 -11.55 -3.07
C ILE A 101 -1.10 -11.10 -2.69
N ASN A 102 -1.56 -11.48 -1.50
CA ASN A 102 -2.85 -10.99 -0.99
C ASN A 102 -2.86 -9.44 -0.99
N PRO A 103 -3.77 -8.78 -1.71
CA PRO A 103 -3.81 -7.31 -1.81
C PRO A 103 -3.97 -6.61 -0.46
N GLU A 104 -4.51 -7.30 0.55
CA GLU A 104 -4.67 -6.78 1.90
C GLU A 104 -3.36 -6.70 2.69
N ARG A 105 -2.26 -7.23 2.14
CA ARG A 105 -0.90 -6.97 2.64
C ARG A 105 -0.41 -5.56 2.30
N LEU A 106 -1.08 -4.82 1.42
CA LEU A 106 -0.83 -3.40 1.18
C LEU A 106 -2.00 -2.57 1.75
N ARG A 107 -1.72 -1.71 2.73
CA ARG A 107 -2.72 -0.84 3.35
C ARG A 107 -2.35 0.63 3.20
N LEU A 108 -3.33 1.43 2.79
CA LEU A 108 -3.25 2.89 2.74
C LEU A 108 -4.30 3.46 3.69
N GLU A 109 -3.89 4.40 4.54
CA GLU A 109 -4.76 5.07 5.50
C GLU A 109 -4.50 6.57 5.57
N TRP A 110 -5.55 7.29 5.97
CA TRP A 110 -5.53 8.73 6.17
C TRP A 110 -5.60 9.05 7.66
N VAL A 111 -4.59 9.76 8.15
CA VAL A 111 -4.43 10.10 9.57
C VAL A 111 -3.87 11.51 9.66
N SER A 112 -4.61 12.42 10.28
CA SER A 112 -4.18 13.78 10.61
C SER A 112 -3.15 13.78 11.74
N ALA A 113 -2.45 14.89 11.93
CA ALA A 113 -1.50 15.03 13.04
C ALA A 113 -2.17 14.95 14.42
N GLY A 114 -3.46 15.26 14.52
CA GLY A 114 -4.24 15.20 15.76
C GLY A 114 -4.84 13.83 16.07
N GLU A 115 -4.65 12.83 15.21
CA GLU A 115 -5.36 11.54 15.25
C GLU A 115 -4.51 10.39 15.82
N GLY A 116 -3.90 10.62 16.99
CA GLY A 116 -3.06 9.61 17.65
C GLY A 116 -3.80 8.32 18.03
N THR A 117 -5.06 8.43 18.48
CA THR A 117 -5.91 7.28 18.81
C THR A 117 -6.22 6.44 17.57
N ARG A 118 -6.61 7.10 16.46
CA ARG A 118 -6.88 6.45 15.17
C ARG A 118 -5.64 5.71 14.65
N PHE A 119 -4.45 6.30 14.78
CA PHE A 119 -3.21 5.62 14.40
C PHE A 119 -3.03 4.30 15.18
N ALA A 120 -3.23 4.32 16.51
CA ALA A 120 -3.14 3.12 17.33
C ALA A 120 -4.18 2.06 16.92
N GLU A 121 -5.43 2.45 16.69
CA GLU A 121 -6.51 1.56 16.24
C GLU A 121 -6.17 0.87 14.92
N ILE A 122 -5.71 1.64 13.93
CA ILE A 122 -5.28 1.12 12.62
C ILE A 122 -4.12 0.15 12.80
N MET A 123 -3.12 0.47 13.62
CA MET A 123 -1.96 -0.41 13.84
C MET A 123 -2.35 -1.73 14.53
N ASN A 124 -3.31 -1.69 15.47
CA ASN A 124 -3.87 -2.88 16.09
C ASN A 124 -4.61 -3.74 15.06
N GLU A 125 -5.52 -3.13 14.30
CA GLU A 125 -6.32 -3.82 13.29
C GLU A 125 -5.44 -4.45 12.21
N TYR A 126 -4.53 -3.66 11.64
CA TYR A 126 -3.63 -4.12 10.58
C TYR A 126 -2.62 -5.14 11.07
N GLY A 127 -2.05 -4.95 12.27
CA GLY A 127 -1.15 -5.92 12.89
C GLY A 127 -1.81 -7.28 13.10
N ASN A 128 -3.05 -7.30 13.59
CA ASN A 128 -3.84 -8.53 13.75
C ASN A 128 -4.16 -9.18 12.41
N LYS A 129 -4.49 -8.38 11.38
CA LYS A 129 -4.76 -8.88 10.04
C LYS A 129 -3.57 -9.59 9.43
N ILE A 130 -2.37 -8.99 9.50
CA ILE A 130 -1.13 -9.58 8.98
C ILE A 130 -0.71 -10.81 9.82
N LEU A 131 -0.92 -10.77 11.13
CA LEU A 131 -0.67 -11.91 12.00
C LEU A 131 -1.53 -13.12 11.61
N ALA A 132 -2.82 -12.90 11.34
CA ALA A 132 -3.75 -13.95 10.91
C ALA A 132 -3.43 -14.51 9.51
N MET A 133 -2.95 -13.66 8.60
CA MET A 133 -2.46 -14.05 7.27
C MET A 133 -1.17 -14.90 7.33
N GLY A 134 -0.33 -14.70 8.35
CA GLY A 134 0.94 -15.41 8.47
C GLY A 134 2.03 -14.82 7.57
N PRO A 135 3.20 -15.48 7.50
CA PRO A 135 4.35 -14.96 6.74
C PRO A 135 4.06 -14.81 5.24
N LEU A 136 4.75 -13.89 4.57
CA LEU A 136 4.71 -13.82 3.11
C LEU A 136 5.28 -15.13 2.49
N GLY A 137 4.66 -15.60 1.40
CA GLY A 137 5.15 -16.76 0.63
C GLY A 137 4.69 -18.12 1.14
N ILE A 138 3.77 -18.17 2.13
CA ILE A 138 2.99 -19.38 2.45
C ILE A 138 1.56 -19.31 1.92
N GLU A 139 1.13 -18.15 1.42
CA GLU A 139 -0.19 -17.94 0.82
C GLU A 139 -0.11 -18.18 -0.69
N GLY A 140 -0.80 -19.22 -1.17
CA GLY A 140 -0.66 -19.74 -2.53
C GLY A 140 0.56 -20.67 -2.63
N ASP A 141 0.48 -21.71 -3.46
CA ASP A 141 1.49 -22.78 -3.62
C ASP A 141 2.88 -22.32 -4.14
N LYS A 142 3.24 -21.04 -3.97
CA LYS A 142 4.40 -20.39 -4.55
C LYS A 142 5.39 -20.01 -3.47
N GLY A 143 6.55 -20.65 -3.48
CA GLY A 143 7.66 -20.31 -2.59
C GLY A 143 8.18 -18.89 -2.82
N MET A 144 8.91 -18.37 -1.84
CA MET A 144 9.48 -17.01 -1.88
C MET A 144 10.37 -16.72 -3.10
N ASP A 145 11.03 -17.73 -3.66
CA ASP A 145 11.90 -17.55 -4.83
C ASP A 145 11.08 -17.31 -6.11
N GLU A 146 9.97 -18.04 -6.29
CA GLU A 146 9.04 -17.78 -7.39
C GLU A 146 8.42 -16.39 -7.24
N LEU A 147 8.05 -16.01 -6.02
CA LEU A 147 7.47 -14.71 -5.74
C LEU A 147 8.43 -13.57 -6.09
N ARG A 148 9.71 -13.70 -5.73
CA ARG A 148 10.76 -12.72 -6.09
C ARG A 148 10.90 -12.58 -7.60
N SER A 149 10.86 -13.69 -8.34
CA SER A 149 10.93 -13.65 -9.81
C SER A 149 9.76 -12.86 -10.39
N ARG A 150 8.53 -13.12 -9.94
CA ARG A 150 7.33 -12.39 -10.39
C ARG A 150 7.37 -10.91 -10.01
N ILE A 151 7.84 -10.59 -8.80
CA ILE A 151 8.02 -9.21 -8.35
C ILE A 151 9.03 -8.48 -9.25
N ALA A 152 10.15 -9.13 -9.60
CA ALA A 152 11.17 -8.53 -10.47
C ALA A 152 10.61 -8.21 -11.86
N THR A 153 9.84 -9.15 -12.43
CA THR A 153 9.11 -8.96 -13.69
C THR A 153 8.19 -7.74 -13.63
N VAL A 154 7.30 -7.65 -12.65
CA VAL A 154 6.38 -6.51 -12.51
C VAL A 154 7.11 -5.20 -12.21
N THR A 155 8.22 -5.26 -11.48
CA THR A 155 9.07 -4.08 -11.22
C THR A 155 9.60 -3.48 -12.53
N GLY A 156 9.94 -4.31 -13.51
CA GLY A 156 10.34 -3.86 -14.85
C GLY A 156 9.23 -3.14 -15.63
N LEU A 157 7.96 -3.43 -15.33
CA LEU A 157 6.79 -2.84 -15.99
C LEU A 157 6.33 -1.52 -15.35
N ILE A 158 6.88 -1.12 -14.21
CA ILE A 158 6.47 0.11 -13.51
C ILE A 158 6.47 1.36 -14.43
N PRO A 159 7.51 1.62 -15.27
CA PRO A 159 7.50 2.78 -16.15
C PRO A 159 6.31 2.78 -17.11
N TYR A 160 5.98 1.61 -17.67
CA TYR A 160 4.83 1.44 -18.55
C TYR A 160 3.50 1.63 -17.80
N ILE A 161 3.36 1.07 -16.60
CA ILE A 161 2.14 1.21 -15.79
C ILE A 161 1.88 2.68 -15.44
N LYS A 162 2.93 3.43 -15.06
CA LYS A 162 2.83 4.88 -14.82
C LYS A 162 2.43 5.66 -16.07
N GLU A 163 2.92 5.24 -17.24
CA GLU A 163 2.52 5.84 -18.50
C GLU A 163 1.04 5.59 -18.80
N VAL A 164 0.56 4.36 -18.59
CA VAL A 164 -0.85 3.98 -18.76
C VAL A 164 -1.75 4.78 -17.81
N GLU A 165 -1.38 4.85 -16.53
CA GLU A 165 -2.10 5.64 -15.52
C GLU A 165 -2.26 7.09 -15.98
N ARG A 166 -1.15 7.73 -16.39
CA ARG A 166 -1.14 9.13 -16.82
C ARG A 166 -2.00 9.37 -18.06
N LYS A 167 -2.03 8.44 -19.02
CA LYS A 167 -2.71 8.59 -20.31
C LYS A 167 -4.19 8.18 -20.26
N HIS A 168 -4.52 7.13 -19.51
CA HIS A 168 -5.83 6.47 -19.60
C HIS A 168 -6.66 6.54 -18.31
N MET A 169 -6.01 6.74 -17.15
CA MET A 169 -6.65 6.70 -15.83
C MET A 169 -6.73 8.06 -15.12
N ARG A 170 -6.52 9.16 -15.85
CA ARG A 170 -6.58 10.51 -15.27
C ARG A 170 -8.02 10.89 -14.90
N ILE A 171 -8.22 11.20 -13.62
CA ILE A 171 -9.48 11.69 -13.06
C ILE A 171 -9.45 13.23 -13.09
N LYS A 172 -10.52 13.84 -13.62
CA LYS A 172 -10.59 15.31 -13.77
C LYS A 172 -10.98 15.99 -12.46
N GLU A 173 -11.91 15.40 -11.73
CA GLU A 173 -12.40 15.93 -10.46
C GLU A 173 -11.54 15.43 -9.30
N LYS A 174 -11.04 16.36 -8.51
CA LYS A 174 -10.15 16.11 -7.38
C LYS A 174 -10.98 16.00 -6.10
N SER A 175 -11.73 14.91 -6.00
CA SER A 175 -12.56 14.60 -4.83
C SER A 175 -12.42 13.12 -4.47
N GLU A 176 -12.47 12.80 -3.17
CA GLU A 176 -12.39 11.42 -2.69
C GLU A 176 -13.43 10.53 -3.39
N LYS A 177 -14.65 11.06 -3.53
CA LYS A 177 -15.77 10.39 -4.20
C LYS A 177 -15.43 10.03 -5.64
N ALA A 178 -14.95 10.99 -6.44
CA ALA A 178 -14.62 10.75 -7.84
C ALA A 178 -13.52 9.68 -8.02
N TYR A 179 -12.53 9.65 -7.13
CA TYR A 179 -11.48 8.64 -7.16
C TYR A 179 -12.01 7.25 -6.80
N ARG A 180 -12.80 7.13 -5.73
CA ARG A 180 -13.40 5.84 -5.34
C ARG A 180 -14.30 5.29 -6.45
N GLU A 181 -15.20 6.12 -6.97
CA GLU A 181 -16.10 5.74 -8.07
C GLU A 181 -15.33 5.31 -9.31
N PHE A 182 -14.22 5.98 -9.65
CA PHE A 182 -13.39 5.58 -10.79
C PHE A 182 -12.80 4.17 -10.60
N PHE A 183 -12.17 3.88 -9.46
CA PHE A 183 -11.53 2.57 -9.22
C PHE A 183 -12.51 1.42 -9.00
N GLU A 184 -13.78 1.71 -8.75
CA GLU A 184 -14.89 0.75 -8.71
C GLU A 184 -15.61 0.61 -10.07
N SER A 185 -15.28 1.45 -11.06
CA SER A 185 -15.99 1.49 -12.34
C SER A 185 -15.53 0.43 -13.34
N GLU A 186 -16.43 0.06 -14.26
CA GLU A 186 -16.10 -0.75 -15.45
C GLU A 186 -15.02 -0.09 -16.33
N ARG A 187 -14.92 1.24 -16.32
CA ARG A 187 -13.90 1.97 -17.07
C ARG A 187 -12.50 1.64 -16.56
N PHE A 188 -12.31 1.59 -15.24
CA PHE A 188 -11.02 1.18 -14.66
C PHE A 188 -10.71 -0.27 -15.02
N GLU A 189 -11.66 -1.19 -14.80
CA GLU A 189 -11.51 -2.61 -15.13
C GLU A 189 -11.11 -2.81 -16.59
N LYS A 190 -11.86 -2.19 -17.53
CA LYS A 190 -11.55 -2.26 -18.95
C LYS A 190 -10.15 -1.72 -19.25
N THR A 191 -9.77 -0.58 -18.68
CA THR A 191 -8.43 0.00 -18.91
C THR A 191 -7.33 -0.91 -18.35
N TYR A 192 -7.54 -1.53 -17.19
CA TYR A 192 -6.58 -2.47 -16.62
C TYR A 192 -6.40 -3.69 -17.53
N LYS A 193 -7.50 -4.29 -17.99
CA LYS A 193 -7.51 -5.45 -18.89
C LYS A 193 -6.95 -5.18 -20.28
N ASP A 194 -7.19 -3.98 -20.82
CA ASP A 194 -6.76 -3.64 -22.18
C ASP A 194 -5.26 -3.29 -22.25
N TYR A 195 -4.70 -2.69 -21.18
CA TYR A 195 -3.34 -2.14 -21.21
C TYR A 195 -2.37 -2.84 -20.25
N ILE A 196 -2.78 -3.13 -19.01
CA ILE A 196 -1.85 -3.61 -17.96
C ILE A 196 -1.79 -5.14 -17.94
N GLU A 197 -2.93 -5.81 -17.83
CA GLU A 197 -3.02 -7.27 -17.72
C GLU A 197 -2.28 -8.04 -18.83
N PRO A 198 -2.40 -7.66 -20.13
CA PRO A 198 -1.71 -8.38 -21.20
C PRO A 198 -0.19 -8.29 -21.08
N LYS A 199 0.34 -7.24 -20.45
CA LYS A 199 1.78 -7.12 -20.20
C LYS A 199 2.25 -7.98 -19.04
N LEU A 200 1.36 -8.38 -18.14
CA LEU A 200 1.70 -9.26 -17.03
C LEU A 200 1.76 -10.73 -17.47
N ASP A 201 0.84 -11.17 -18.34
CA ASP A 201 0.77 -12.56 -18.83
C ASP A 201 1.91 -12.95 -19.81
N HIS A 202 2.55 -11.96 -20.41
CA HIS A 202 3.64 -12.16 -21.38
C HIS A 202 5.05 -12.13 -20.77
N THR A 203 5.17 -12.17 -19.43
CA THR A 203 6.45 -11.96 -18.72
C THR A 203 6.64 -12.92 -17.57
#